data_AF-A0A5C6LN72-F1
#
_entry.id   AF-A0A5C6LN72-F1
#
_cell.length_a   1.000
_cell.length_b   1.000
_cell.length_c   1.000
_cell.angle_alpha   90.00
_cell.angle_beta   90.00
_cell.angle_gamma   90.00
#
_symmetry.space_group_name_H-M   'P 1'
#
loop_
_entity.id
_entity.type
_entity.pdbx_description
1 polymer ?
#
loop_
_entity_poly.entity_id
_entity_poly.type
_entity_poly.pdbx_seq_one_letter_code
_entity_poly.pdbx_strand_id
1 'polypeptide(L)'
;MKELLYPTGPVHVFAEKLQPSAGFRIQAIKVISTIVLFLITYLVLLAASVAFAVLCCYAGYWLVTEIPRIITIIAGLGLIVLGGSVIFFMIKFMFAVSKDGNDARLEITENEQPRLFAFIRQLTNETNTRFPRKIYLSTDVNACVFYHSSFWSMFLPIPKNLEIGLGLVNSINISEFKAVMAHEFGHFSQRSMKLGSFTYNANRIIHNMLYDNSSYASFIQGWAEIHGVLALLAIVAFKIAQGIQFVLRGVYKLINLSYMALSREMEFHADTIAASVAGGNNLVSSLSRIEIAKGCMASSINYANERLKENKVTSNLP
;
A
#
# COMPACT_ATOMS: atom_id res chain seq x y z
N MET A 1 -40.24 -11.16 -1.80
CA MET A 1 -38.85 -10.76 -2.09
C MET A 1 -38.91 -9.70 -3.17
N LYS A 2 -38.50 -8.45 -2.90
CA LYS A 2 -38.42 -7.44 -3.96
C LYS A 2 -37.30 -7.87 -4.93
N GLU A 3 -37.60 -7.87 -6.22
CA GLU A 3 -36.73 -8.32 -7.30
C GLU A 3 -35.33 -7.69 -7.19
N LEU A 4 -34.28 -8.53 -7.31
CA LEU A 4 -32.91 -8.05 -7.28
C LEU A 4 -32.64 -7.28 -8.58
N LEU A 5 -32.38 -5.98 -8.48
CA LEU A 5 -31.98 -5.15 -9.61
C LEU A 5 -30.56 -5.53 -10.04
N TYR A 6 -30.45 -6.50 -10.95
CA TYR A 6 -29.17 -7.00 -11.46
C TYR A 6 -29.15 -6.98 -12.99
N PRO A 7 -28.33 -6.11 -13.61
CA PRO A 7 -28.20 -6.04 -15.07
C PRO A 7 -27.66 -7.35 -15.65
N THR A 8 -28.27 -7.79 -16.75
CA THR A 8 -27.83 -8.97 -17.49
C THR A 8 -26.44 -8.75 -18.10
N GLY A 9 -25.64 -9.81 -18.12
CA GLY A 9 -24.33 -9.78 -18.78
C GLY A 9 -24.43 -9.79 -20.30
N PRO A 10 -23.32 -9.52 -20.99
CA PRO A 10 -23.25 -9.63 -22.45
C PRO A 10 -23.46 -11.08 -22.92
N VAL A 11 -24.08 -11.25 -24.09
CA VAL A 11 -24.42 -12.57 -24.67
C VAL A 11 -23.18 -13.32 -25.17
N HIS A 12 -22.16 -12.59 -25.64
CA HIS A 12 -20.95 -13.16 -26.22
C HIS A 12 -19.74 -12.89 -25.32
N VAL A 13 -19.20 -13.94 -24.71
CA VAL A 13 -18.00 -13.88 -23.87
C VAL A 13 -16.93 -14.80 -24.45
N PHE A 14 -15.74 -14.26 -24.70
CA PHE A 14 -14.60 -15.03 -25.21
C PHE A 14 -13.75 -15.51 -24.05
N ALA A 15 -13.99 -16.74 -23.57
CA ALA A 15 -13.31 -17.30 -22.40
C ALA A 15 -11.77 -17.34 -22.56
N GLU A 16 -11.26 -17.48 -23.78
CA GLU A 16 -9.83 -17.47 -24.09
C GLU A 16 -9.15 -16.14 -23.72
N LYS A 17 -9.87 -15.01 -23.86
CA LYS A 17 -9.35 -13.67 -23.55
C LYS A 17 -9.31 -13.37 -22.06
N LEU A 18 -9.94 -14.20 -21.22
CA LEU A 18 -9.92 -14.04 -19.77
C LEU A 18 -8.60 -14.54 -19.15
N GLN A 19 -7.74 -15.21 -19.91
CA GLN A 19 -6.45 -15.66 -19.42
C GLN A 19 -5.42 -14.51 -19.45
N PRO A 20 -4.48 -14.44 -18.48
CA PRO A 20 -3.46 -13.41 -18.45
C PRO A 20 -2.57 -13.47 -19.68
N SER A 21 -2.25 -12.30 -20.24
CA SER A 21 -1.42 -12.15 -21.44
C SER A 21 0.00 -12.72 -21.21
N ALA A 22 0.72 -13.01 -22.29
CA ALA A 22 2.15 -13.34 -22.20
C ALA A 22 2.96 -12.16 -21.62
N GLY A 23 2.55 -10.92 -21.94
CA GLY A 23 3.10 -9.68 -21.38
C GLY A 23 3.01 -9.65 -19.86
N PHE A 24 1.83 -9.96 -19.30
CA PHE A 24 1.61 -10.09 -17.86
C PHE A 24 2.64 -11.03 -17.23
N ARG A 25 2.81 -12.24 -17.78
CA ARG A 25 3.74 -13.25 -17.22
C ARG A 25 5.20 -12.76 -17.24
N ILE A 26 5.63 -12.15 -18.34
CA ILE A 26 6.98 -11.60 -18.47
C ILE A 26 7.22 -10.48 -17.43
N GLN A 27 6.27 -9.55 -17.29
CA GLN A 27 6.41 -8.48 -16.31
C GLN A 27 6.40 -9.03 -14.89
N ALA A 28 5.54 -10.01 -14.59
CA ALA A 28 5.50 -10.65 -13.28
C ALA A 28 6.85 -11.29 -12.89
N ILE A 29 7.50 -11.99 -13.83
CA ILE A 29 8.84 -12.57 -13.63
C ILE A 29 9.86 -11.46 -13.36
N LYS A 30 9.83 -10.36 -14.12
CA LYS A 30 10.73 -9.21 -13.87
C LYS A 30 10.55 -8.62 -12.48
N VAL A 31 9.30 -8.45 -12.03
CA VAL A 31 9.03 -7.94 -10.67
C VAL A 31 9.54 -8.92 -9.61
N ILE A 32 9.32 -10.23 -9.77
CA ILE A 32 9.86 -11.23 -8.84
C ILE A 32 11.39 -11.15 -8.78
N SER A 33 12.06 -11.14 -9.93
CA SER A 33 13.53 -11.10 -10.00
C SER A 33 14.09 -9.84 -9.32
N THR A 34 13.44 -8.69 -9.48
CA THR A 34 13.85 -7.45 -8.80
C THR A 34 13.55 -7.44 -7.31
N ILE A 35 12.46 -8.09 -6.86
CA ILE A 35 12.20 -8.33 -5.42
C ILE A 35 13.28 -9.24 -4.83
N VAL A 36 13.66 -10.32 -5.52
CA VAL A 36 14.74 -11.22 -5.08
C VAL A 36 16.07 -10.47 -4.98
N LEU A 37 16.40 -9.63 -5.96
CA LEU A 37 17.57 -8.76 -5.90
C LEU A 37 17.53 -7.85 -4.66
N PHE A 38 16.40 -7.23 -4.38
CA PHE A 38 16.23 -6.40 -3.18
C PHE A 38 16.44 -7.19 -1.89
N LEU A 39 15.88 -8.40 -1.78
CA LEU A 39 16.08 -9.26 -0.61
C LEU A 39 17.55 -9.63 -0.42
N ILE A 40 18.26 -9.97 -1.50
CA ILE A 40 19.70 -10.26 -1.45
C ILE A 40 20.48 -9.02 -0.99
N THR A 41 20.22 -7.85 -1.59
CA THR A 41 20.85 -6.58 -1.19
C THR A 41 20.57 -6.25 0.27
N TYR A 42 19.33 -6.44 0.73
CA TYR A 42 18.95 -6.22 2.12
C TYR A 42 19.69 -7.17 3.07
N LEU A 43 19.78 -8.47 2.76
CA LEU A 43 20.52 -9.44 3.58
C LEU A 43 22.02 -9.12 3.65
N VAL A 44 22.63 -8.68 2.55
CA VAL A 44 24.03 -8.25 2.53
C VAL A 44 24.23 -7.01 3.41
N LEU A 45 23.35 -6.01 3.31
CA LEU A 45 23.40 -4.81 4.15
C LEU A 45 23.15 -5.12 5.63
N LEU A 46 22.26 -6.07 5.93
CA LEU A 46 22.01 -6.53 7.29
C LEU A 46 23.25 -7.23 7.86
N ALA A 47 23.88 -8.14 7.11
CA ALA A 47 25.11 -8.80 7.52
C ALA A 47 26.25 -7.79 7.74
N ALA A 48 26.41 -6.81 6.85
CA ALA A 48 27.36 -5.71 7.00
C ALA A 48 27.07 -4.86 8.24
N SER A 49 25.79 -4.59 8.54
CA SER A 49 25.35 -3.86 9.73
C SER A 49 25.67 -4.61 11.02
N VAL A 50 25.48 -5.94 11.03
CA VAL A 50 25.84 -6.81 12.16
C VAL A 50 27.35 -6.82 12.36
N ALA A 51 28.13 -7.00 11.30
CA ALA A 51 29.60 -6.94 11.37
C ALA A 51 30.09 -5.59 11.89
N PHE A 52 29.51 -4.48 11.40
CA PHE A 52 29.80 -3.13 11.86
C PHE A 52 29.47 -2.97 13.35
N ALA A 53 28.32 -3.46 13.82
CA ALA A 53 27.96 -3.39 15.22
C ALA A 53 28.93 -4.18 16.12
N VAL A 54 29.37 -5.37 15.70
CA VAL A 54 30.39 -6.14 16.43
C VAL A 54 31.70 -5.37 16.52
N LEU A 55 32.13 -4.73 15.43
CA LEU A 55 33.33 -3.88 15.43
C LEU A 55 33.18 -2.68 16.37
N CYS A 56 32.01 -2.02 16.38
CA CYS A 56 31.73 -0.93 17.30
C CYS A 56 31.72 -1.39 18.76
N CYS A 57 31.17 -2.56 19.06
CA CYS A 57 31.20 -3.14 20.41
C CYS A 57 32.62 -3.45 20.86
N TYR A 58 33.42 -4.06 19.99
CA TYR A 58 34.82 -4.35 20.26
C TYR A 58 35.63 -3.06 20.50
N ALA A 59 35.49 -2.07 19.61
CA ALA A 59 36.16 -0.78 19.74
C ALA A 59 35.72 -0.02 20.99
N GLY A 60 34.42 -0.04 21.32
CA GLY A 60 33.89 0.58 22.52
C GLY A 60 34.41 -0.08 23.79
N TYR A 61 34.42 -1.42 23.84
CA TYR A 61 35.00 -2.18 24.96
C TYR A 61 36.49 -1.86 25.15
N TRP A 62 37.28 -1.96 24.07
CA TRP A 62 38.72 -1.68 24.09
C TRP A 62 39.03 -0.25 24.56
N LEU A 63 38.26 0.74 24.09
CA LEU A 63 38.42 2.14 24.49
C LEU A 63 38.18 2.36 25.99
N VAL A 64 37.21 1.65 26.56
CA VAL A 64 36.87 1.74 27.99
C VAL A 64 37.91 1.06 28.86
N THR A 65 38.45 -0.08 28.44
CA THR A 65 39.42 -0.86 29.24
C THR A 65 40.81 -0.25 29.25
N GLU A 66 41.30 0.27 28.12
CA GLU A 66 42.67 0.79 28.02
C GLU A 66 42.83 2.21 28.56
N ILE A 67 41.78 3.03 28.45
CA ILE A 67 41.84 4.44 28.85
C ILE A 67 40.57 4.77 29.65
N PRO A 68 40.49 4.45 30.96
CA PRO A 68 39.27 4.64 31.75
C PRO A 68 39.12 6.10 32.21
N ARG A 69 38.68 6.99 31.31
CA ARG A 69 38.27 8.37 31.60
C ARG A 69 36.77 8.51 31.36
N ILE A 70 36.12 9.47 32.02
CA ILE A 70 34.67 9.70 31.85
C ILE A 70 34.30 9.91 30.37
N ILE A 71 35.12 10.67 29.63
CA ILE A 71 34.88 10.96 28.21
C ILE A 71 35.01 9.70 27.34
N THR A 72 35.97 8.82 27.62
CA THR A 72 36.17 7.57 26.87
C THR A 72 35.13 6.52 27.21
N ILE A 73 34.59 6.54 28.44
CA ILE A 73 33.40 5.76 28.82
C ILE A 73 32.18 6.21 28.01
N ILE A 74 31.93 7.51 27.94
CA ILE A 74 30.83 8.08 27.14
C ILE A 74 31.02 7.74 25.65
N ALA A 75 32.23 7.88 25.13
CA ALA A 75 32.55 7.55 23.74
C ALA A 75 32.40 6.05 23.45
N GLY A 76 32.87 5.18 24.35
CA GLY A 76 32.77 3.72 24.19
C GLY A 76 31.33 3.22 24.23
N LEU A 77 30.52 3.73 25.17
CA LEU A 77 29.08 3.49 25.18
C LEU A 77 28.40 4.05 23.91
N GLY A 78 28.79 5.25 23.49
CA GLY A 78 28.31 5.86 22.25
C GLY A 78 28.59 5.00 21.01
N LEU A 79 29.76 4.37 20.92
CA LEU A 79 30.10 3.44 19.84
C LEU A 79 29.20 2.20 19.85
N ILE A 80 28.95 1.62 21.02
CA ILE A 80 28.02 0.48 21.15
C ILE A 80 26.62 0.87 20.66
N VAL A 81 26.13 2.04 21.09
CA VAL A 81 24.81 2.54 20.64
C VAL A 81 24.81 2.84 19.14
N LEU A 82 25.91 3.34 18.57
CA LEU A 82 26.05 3.54 17.12
C LEU A 82 25.94 2.21 16.35
N GLY A 83 26.62 1.16 16.81
CA GLY A 83 26.49 -0.17 16.21
C GLY A 83 25.05 -0.69 16.29
N GLY A 84 24.45 -0.60 17.49
CA GLY A 84 23.06 -0.99 17.72
C GLY A 84 22.05 -0.19 16.91
N SER A 85 22.30 1.11 16.69
CA SER A 85 21.39 1.99 15.94
C SER A 85 21.31 1.61 14.47
N VAL A 86 22.42 1.18 13.85
CA VAL A 86 22.43 0.73 12.46
C VAL A 86 21.64 -0.57 12.30
N ILE A 87 21.77 -1.51 13.24
CA ILE A 87 20.93 -2.72 13.26
C ILE A 87 19.45 -2.36 13.46
N PHE A 88 19.16 -1.48 14.43
CA PHE A 88 17.81 -1.02 14.71
C PHE A 88 17.18 -0.38 13.47
N PHE A 89 17.92 0.43 12.72
CA PHE A 89 17.47 1.00 11.45
C PHE A 89 17.04 -0.08 10.46
N MET A 90 17.76 -1.19 10.38
CA MET A 90 17.41 -2.29 9.46
C MET A 90 16.21 -3.10 9.92
N ILE A 91 16.06 -3.36 11.21
CA ILE A 91 15.04 -4.28 11.73
C ILE A 91 13.72 -3.58 12.06
N LYS A 92 13.72 -2.28 12.41
CA LYS A 92 12.51 -1.56 12.88
C LYS A 92 11.30 -1.72 11.94
N PHE A 93 11.55 -1.85 10.64
CA PHE A 93 10.52 -1.96 9.62
C PHE A 93 9.83 -3.33 9.56
N MET A 94 10.46 -4.39 10.08
CA MET A 94 9.81 -5.70 10.20
C MET A 94 8.61 -5.67 11.17
N PHE A 95 8.56 -4.67 12.04
CA PHE A 95 7.49 -4.46 13.01
C PHE A 95 6.54 -3.32 12.63
N ALA A 96 6.78 -2.62 11.52
CA ALA A 96 5.92 -1.53 11.08
C ALA A 96 4.62 -2.09 10.48
N VAL A 97 3.49 -1.54 10.93
CA VAL A 97 2.15 -1.85 10.40
C VAL A 97 1.61 -0.60 9.72
N SER A 98 1.30 -0.69 8.43
CA SER A 98 0.66 0.40 7.70
C SER A 98 -0.85 0.24 7.85
N LYS A 99 -1.47 1.06 8.69
CA LYS A 99 -2.92 1.20 8.73
C LYS A 99 -3.33 2.14 7.60
N ASP A 100 -4.09 1.66 6.63
CA ASP A 100 -4.85 2.54 5.74
C ASP A 100 -5.94 3.24 6.56
N GLY A 101 -5.57 4.38 7.14
CA GLY A 101 -6.43 5.25 7.91
C GLY A 101 -7.33 6.04 6.97
N ASN A 102 -8.52 5.53 6.70
CA ASN A 102 -9.66 6.40 6.41
C ASN A 102 -10.66 6.19 7.54
N ASP A 103 -10.56 7.03 8.56
CA ASP A 103 -11.41 6.99 9.75
C ASP A 103 -12.87 7.39 9.41
N ALA A 104 -13.11 7.94 8.21
CA ALA A 104 -14.45 8.28 7.71
C ALA A 104 -15.18 7.09 7.05
N ARG A 105 -14.59 5.89 7.04
CA ARG A 105 -15.25 4.69 6.51
C ARG A 105 -16.34 4.20 7.44
N LEU A 106 -17.56 4.08 6.91
CA LEU A 106 -18.69 3.48 7.63
C LEU A 106 -18.82 2.00 7.22
N GLU A 107 -18.58 1.08 8.15
CA GLU A 107 -18.86 -0.33 7.93
C GLU A 107 -20.37 -0.56 7.81
N ILE A 108 -20.79 -1.34 6.82
CA ILE A 108 -22.19 -1.75 6.63
C ILE A 108 -22.32 -3.27 6.68
N THR A 109 -23.50 -3.73 7.08
CA THR A 109 -23.84 -5.15 7.24
C THR A 109 -24.93 -5.61 6.27
N GLU A 110 -25.03 -6.93 6.07
CA GLU A 110 -26.05 -7.53 5.20
C GLU A 110 -27.48 -7.26 5.69
N ASN A 111 -27.67 -7.12 6.99
CA ASN A 111 -28.97 -6.77 7.58
C ASN A 111 -29.39 -5.34 7.22
N GLU A 112 -28.44 -4.42 7.13
CA GLU A 112 -28.69 -3.02 6.77
C GLU A 112 -28.90 -2.85 5.26
N GLN A 113 -28.12 -3.56 4.44
CA GLN A 113 -28.14 -3.42 2.97
C GLN A 113 -28.24 -4.78 2.24
N PRO A 114 -29.33 -5.54 2.42
CA PRO A 114 -29.42 -6.92 1.92
C PRO A 114 -29.33 -7.03 0.38
N ARG A 115 -29.85 -6.04 -0.34
CA ARG A 115 -29.80 -6.01 -1.81
C ARG A 115 -28.39 -5.81 -2.35
N LEU A 116 -27.62 -4.93 -1.71
CA LEU A 116 -26.24 -4.67 -2.09
C LEU A 116 -25.40 -5.92 -1.87
N PHE A 117 -25.54 -6.56 -0.71
CA PHE A 117 -24.82 -7.80 -0.41
C PHE A 117 -25.19 -8.93 -1.39
N ALA A 118 -26.48 -9.09 -1.74
CA ALA A 118 -26.90 -10.04 -2.76
C ALA A 118 -26.31 -9.74 -4.15
N PHE A 119 -26.31 -8.46 -4.56
CA PHE A 119 -25.70 -8.00 -5.81
C PHE A 119 -24.21 -8.33 -5.87
N ILE A 120 -23.47 -7.99 -4.82
CA ILE A 120 -22.03 -8.27 -4.71
C ILE A 120 -21.77 -9.77 -4.72
N ARG A 121 -22.59 -10.57 -4.02
CA ARG A 121 -22.46 -12.04 -4.00
C ARG A 121 -22.63 -12.64 -5.39
N GLN A 122 -23.65 -12.20 -6.12
CA GLN A 122 -23.85 -12.62 -7.51
C GLN A 122 -22.65 -12.23 -8.39
N LEU A 123 -22.16 -11.00 -8.25
CA LEU A 123 -21.01 -10.54 -9.02
C LEU A 123 -19.71 -11.29 -8.68
N THR A 124 -19.50 -11.66 -7.42
CA THR A 124 -18.34 -12.47 -7.02
C THR A 124 -18.39 -13.87 -7.61
N ASN A 125 -19.59 -14.43 -7.81
CA ASN A 125 -19.76 -15.70 -8.51
C ASN A 125 -19.45 -15.55 -10.01
N GLU A 126 -19.94 -14.50 -10.66
CA GLU A 126 -19.69 -14.22 -12.09
C GLU A 126 -18.20 -13.96 -12.39
N THR A 127 -17.49 -13.30 -11.46
CA THR A 127 -16.05 -13.00 -11.59
C THR A 127 -15.13 -14.08 -11.02
N ASN A 128 -15.68 -15.15 -10.44
CA ASN A 128 -14.92 -16.20 -9.74
C ASN A 128 -13.95 -15.63 -8.68
N THR A 129 -14.46 -14.73 -7.84
CA THR A 129 -13.73 -14.08 -6.76
C THR A 129 -14.31 -14.44 -5.39
N ARG A 130 -13.52 -14.22 -4.33
CA ARG A 130 -14.00 -14.40 -2.96
C ARG A 130 -14.79 -13.18 -2.53
N PHE A 131 -15.88 -13.41 -1.80
CA PHE A 131 -16.65 -12.35 -1.16
C PHE A 131 -15.76 -11.52 -0.22
N PRO A 132 -15.87 -10.18 -0.21
CA PRO A 132 -15.09 -9.33 0.68
C PRO A 132 -15.43 -9.61 2.15
N ARG A 133 -14.45 -9.47 3.05
CA ARG A 133 -14.66 -9.72 4.49
C ARG A 133 -15.60 -8.68 5.10
N LYS A 134 -15.43 -7.43 4.71
CA LYS A 134 -16.22 -6.28 5.18
C LYS A 134 -16.47 -5.33 4.00
N ILE A 135 -17.60 -4.64 4.04
CA ILE A 135 -17.98 -3.62 3.06
C ILE A 135 -18.09 -2.29 3.81
N TYR A 136 -17.44 -1.26 3.28
CA TYR A 136 -17.39 0.08 3.83
C TYR A 136 -17.99 1.07 2.83
N LEU A 137 -18.65 2.09 3.36
CA LEU A 137 -19.06 3.28 2.63
C LEU A 137 -18.09 4.42 2.92
N SER A 138 -17.79 5.22 1.91
CA SER A 138 -17.02 6.46 2.05
C SER A 138 -17.67 7.60 1.26
N THR A 139 -17.19 8.82 1.43
CA THR A 139 -17.68 9.99 0.68
C THR A 139 -17.10 10.10 -0.73
N ASP A 140 -16.14 9.25 -1.08
CA ASP A 140 -15.33 9.41 -2.28
C ASP A 140 -16.11 9.13 -3.57
N VAL A 141 -15.61 9.65 -4.69
CA VAL A 141 -16.05 9.27 -6.04
C VAL A 141 -15.16 8.13 -6.52
N ASN A 142 -15.16 7.04 -5.76
CA ASN A 142 -14.36 5.86 -6.07
C ASN A 142 -14.99 4.59 -5.51
N ALA A 143 -14.54 3.45 -5.99
CA ALA A 143 -14.63 2.20 -5.26
C ALA A 143 -13.26 1.53 -5.30
N CYS A 144 -12.91 0.83 -4.24
CA CYS A 144 -11.66 0.10 -4.22
C CYS A 144 -11.75 -1.09 -3.29
N VAL A 145 -10.91 -2.08 -3.54
CA VAL A 145 -10.70 -3.16 -2.58
C VAL A 145 -9.37 -2.94 -1.86
N PHE A 146 -9.43 -2.88 -0.54
CA PHE A 146 -8.27 -2.58 0.29
C PHE A 146 -8.06 -3.64 1.37
N TYR A 147 -6.90 -3.59 2.02
CA TYR A 147 -6.55 -4.45 3.13
C TYR A 147 -5.48 -3.78 3.99
N HIS A 148 -5.41 -4.15 5.26
CA HIS A 148 -4.34 -3.69 6.12
C HIS A 148 -3.07 -4.47 5.80
N SER A 149 -1.98 -3.76 5.50
CA SER A 149 -0.69 -4.35 5.17
C SER A 149 0.23 -4.35 6.39
N SER A 150 0.85 -5.50 6.62
CA SER A 150 1.91 -5.71 7.61
C SER A 150 3.10 -6.39 6.92
N PHE A 151 4.28 -6.43 7.54
CA PHE A 151 5.40 -7.18 6.99
C PHE A 151 5.03 -8.67 6.69
N TRP A 152 4.26 -9.28 7.59
CA TRP A 152 3.78 -10.68 7.46
C TRP A 152 2.78 -10.90 6.34
N SER A 153 2.13 -9.83 5.86
CA SER A 153 1.24 -9.85 4.70
C SER A 153 1.94 -10.26 3.40
N MET A 154 3.29 -10.25 3.37
CA MET A 154 4.07 -10.78 2.25
C MET A 154 4.04 -12.32 2.17
N PHE A 155 3.76 -13.00 3.28
CA PHE A 155 3.82 -14.45 3.39
C PHE A 155 2.45 -15.10 3.63
N LEU A 156 1.46 -14.34 4.11
CA LEU A 156 0.13 -14.86 4.45
C LEU A 156 -0.99 -14.18 3.62
N PRO A 157 -2.01 -14.94 3.16
CA PRO A 157 -3.15 -14.35 2.48
C PRO A 157 -3.98 -13.50 3.45
N ILE A 158 -4.27 -12.25 3.05
CA ILE A 158 -5.03 -11.30 3.87
C ILE A 158 -6.47 -11.23 3.36
N PRO A 159 -7.47 -11.25 4.24
CA PRO A 159 -8.84 -10.97 3.85
C PRO A 159 -8.96 -9.51 3.38
N LYS A 160 -9.64 -9.31 2.25
CA LYS A 160 -9.81 -8.01 1.62
C LYS A 160 -11.15 -7.40 2.00
N ASN A 161 -11.18 -6.08 2.11
CA ASN A 161 -12.36 -5.29 2.37
C ASN A 161 -12.74 -4.52 1.09
N LEU A 162 -14.03 -4.29 0.90
CA LEU A 162 -14.53 -3.47 -0.21
C LEU A 162 -14.90 -2.09 0.33
N GLU A 163 -14.48 -1.04 -0.36
CA GLU A 163 -14.93 0.33 -0.14
C GLU A 163 -15.76 0.78 -1.33
N ILE A 164 -16.94 1.34 -1.04
CA ILE A 164 -17.86 1.88 -2.04
C ILE A 164 -18.12 3.34 -1.68
N GLY A 165 -17.65 4.24 -2.52
CA GLY A 165 -17.88 5.66 -2.36
C GLY A 165 -19.31 6.06 -2.70
N LEU A 166 -19.95 6.82 -1.82
CA LEU A 166 -21.29 7.38 -2.07
C LEU A 166 -21.25 8.41 -3.19
N GLY A 167 -20.14 9.12 -3.39
CA GLY A 167 -19.96 10.01 -4.54
C GLY A 167 -19.97 9.22 -5.86
N LEU A 168 -19.42 8.00 -5.88
CA LEU A 168 -19.47 7.11 -7.03
C LEU A 168 -20.91 6.69 -7.33
N VAL A 169 -21.59 6.10 -6.33
CA VAL A 169 -22.94 5.53 -6.51
C VAL A 169 -23.96 6.58 -6.96
N ASN A 170 -23.81 7.84 -6.52
CA ASN A 170 -24.68 8.94 -6.94
C ASN A 170 -24.38 9.48 -8.37
N SER A 171 -23.30 9.02 -8.99
CA SER A 171 -22.83 9.54 -10.29
C SER A 171 -23.03 8.56 -11.45
N ILE A 172 -23.30 7.29 -11.14
CA ILE A 172 -23.39 6.19 -12.11
C ILE A 172 -24.70 5.41 -11.97
N ASN A 173 -25.12 4.74 -13.04
CA ASN A 173 -26.27 3.85 -13.02
C ASN A 173 -25.89 2.41 -12.57
N ILE A 174 -26.88 1.53 -12.41
CA ILE A 174 -26.66 0.17 -11.91
C ILE A 174 -25.80 -0.72 -12.84
N SER A 175 -25.84 -0.50 -14.15
CA SER A 175 -25.03 -1.24 -15.13
C SER A 175 -23.58 -0.78 -15.12
N GLU A 176 -23.36 0.52 -14.99
CA GLU A 176 -22.04 1.13 -14.76
C GLU A 176 -21.48 0.68 -13.40
N PHE A 177 -22.30 0.63 -12.35
CA PHE A 177 -21.90 0.12 -11.04
C PHE A 177 -21.46 -1.35 -11.12
N LYS A 178 -22.22 -2.19 -11.85
CA LYS A 178 -21.80 -3.58 -12.14
C LYS A 178 -20.42 -3.61 -12.80
N ALA A 179 -20.17 -2.74 -13.79
CA ALA A 179 -18.90 -2.69 -14.51
C ALA A 179 -17.73 -2.27 -13.61
N VAL A 180 -17.89 -1.21 -12.80
CA VAL A 180 -16.86 -0.75 -11.86
C VAL A 180 -16.55 -1.82 -10.83
N MET A 181 -17.57 -2.42 -10.21
CA MET A 181 -17.35 -3.51 -9.24
C MET A 181 -16.70 -4.74 -9.89
N ALA A 182 -17.06 -5.05 -11.14
CA ALA A 182 -16.47 -6.17 -11.88
C ALA A 182 -14.98 -5.93 -12.19
N HIS A 183 -14.59 -4.68 -12.48
CA HIS A 183 -13.20 -4.28 -12.64
C HIS A 183 -12.44 -4.43 -11.33
N GLU A 184 -12.97 -3.90 -10.22
CA GLU A 184 -12.36 -4.05 -8.90
C GLU A 184 -12.16 -5.52 -8.53
N PHE A 185 -13.15 -6.38 -8.80
CA PHE A 185 -13.01 -7.82 -8.60
C PHE A 185 -12.08 -8.49 -9.62
N GLY A 186 -11.95 -7.91 -10.81
CA GLY A 186 -11.02 -8.31 -11.84
C GLY A 186 -9.58 -8.41 -11.32
N HIS A 187 -9.16 -7.46 -10.49
CA HIS A 187 -7.85 -7.46 -9.80
C HIS A 187 -7.59 -8.68 -8.88
N PHE A 188 -8.60 -9.52 -8.65
CA PHE A 188 -8.52 -10.63 -7.71
C PHE A 188 -8.93 -11.98 -8.29
N SER A 189 -9.51 -11.99 -9.49
CA SER A 189 -9.85 -13.24 -10.14
C SER A 189 -8.57 -13.95 -10.59
N GLN A 190 -8.50 -15.27 -10.36
CA GLN A 190 -7.43 -16.18 -10.81
C GLN A 190 -6.12 -16.24 -9.99
N ARG A 191 -5.48 -17.43 -10.03
CA ARG A 191 -4.19 -17.75 -9.37
C ARG A 191 -3.06 -16.79 -9.73
N SER A 192 -3.06 -16.24 -10.94
CA SER A 192 -2.02 -15.33 -11.45
C SER A 192 -2.04 -13.96 -10.76
N MET A 193 -3.18 -13.52 -10.23
CA MET A 193 -3.31 -12.25 -9.51
C MET A 193 -2.83 -12.31 -8.05
N LYS A 194 -2.61 -13.52 -7.50
CA LYS A 194 -1.86 -13.66 -6.23
C LYS A 194 -0.47 -13.03 -6.35
N LEU A 195 0.14 -13.14 -7.53
CA LEU A 195 1.45 -12.56 -7.78
C LEU A 195 1.38 -11.04 -7.87
N GLY A 196 0.37 -10.47 -8.55
CA GLY A 196 0.12 -9.03 -8.57
C GLY A 196 -0.07 -8.45 -7.17
N SER A 197 -0.96 -9.04 -6.38
CA SER A 197 -1.18 -8.64 -4.97
C SER A 197 0.08 -8.77 -4.10
N PHE A 198 0.89 -9.82 -4.31
CA PHE A 198 2.17 -9.99 -3.63
C PHE A 198 3.15 -8.87 -4.02
N THR A 199 3.30 -8.59 -5.31
CA THR A 199 4.23 -7.57 -5.80
C THR A 199 3.84 -6.16 -5.34
N TYR A 200 2.55 -5.82 -5.33
CA TYR A 200 2.06 -4.56 -4.78
C TYR A 200 2.38 -4.44 -3.29
N ASN A 201 2.09 -5.49 -2.50
CA ASN A 201 2.36 -5.47 -1.07
C ASN A 201 3.87 -5.37 -0.78
N ALA A 202 4.71 -6.12 -1.51
CA ALA A 202 6.16 -6.01 -1.41
C ALA A 202 6.65 -4.60 -1.75
N ASN A 203 6.16 -4.00 -2.85
CA ASN A 203 6.51 -2.64 -3.25
C ASN A 203 6.13 -1.62 -2.17
N ARG A 204 4.93 -1.73 -1.59
CA ARG A 204 4.45 -0.86 -0.50
C ARG A 204 5.28 -1.00 0.78
N ILE A 205 5.61 -2.23 1.17
CA ILE A 205 6.46 -2.50 2.35
C ILE A 205 7.85 -1.90 2.14
N ILE A 206 8.45 -2.10 0.96
CA ILE A 206 9.76 -1.56 0.63
C ILE A 206 9.72 -0.03 0.60
N HIS A 207 8.67 0.57 0.02
CA HIS A 207 8.49 2.02 0.05
C HIS A 207 8.47 2.54 1.50
N ASN A 208 7.62 1.98 2.35
CA ASN A 208 7.54 2.39 3.75
C ASN A 208 8.88 2.21 4.47
N MET A 209 9.62 1.14 4.16
CA MET A 209 10.98 0.91 4.66
C MET A 209 11.97 2.03 4.29
N LEU A 210 11.81 2.67 3.13
CA LEU A 210 12.77 3.67 2.66
C LEU A 210 12.43 5.10 3.09
N TYR A 211 11.16 5.36 3.36
CA TYR A 211 10.64 6.71 3.55
C TYR A 211 10.08 6.96 4.96
N ASP A 212 9.62 5.95 5.70
CA ASP A 212 9.14 6.13 7.08
C ASP A 212 10.27 6.03 8.10
N ASN A 213 10.95 7.15 8.34
CA ASN A 213 12.12 7.21 9.22
C ASN A 213 11.90 7.96 10.53
N SER A 214 10.65 8.35 10.82
CA SER A 214 10.26 9.14 11.98
C SER A 214 10.82 8.59 13.29
N SER A 215 10.50 7.33 13.62
CA SER A 215 10.93 6.69 14.87
C SER A 215 12.45 6.55 15.00
N TYR A 216 13.17 6.36 13.89
CA TYR A 216 14.63 6.30 13.90
C TYR A 216 15.23 7.68 14.10
N ALA A 217 14.73 8.69 13.39
CA ALA A 217 15.18 10.05 13.57
C ALA A 217 14.96 10.54 15.02
N SER A 218 13.81 10.24 15.63
CA SER A 218 13.55 10.57 17.04
C SER A 218 14.51 9.85 18.00
N PHE A 219 14.79 8.56 17.79
CA PHE A 219 15.78 7.81 18.57
C PHE A 219 17.18 8.45 18.47
N ILE A 220 17.60 8.81 17.25
CA ILE A 220 18.91 9.42 16.98
C ILE A 220 18.96 10.90 17.40
N GLN A 221 17.83 11.56 17.63
CA GLN A 221 17.82 12.90 18.19
C GLN A 221 18.02 12.86 19.71
N GLY A 222 17.34 11.92 20.39
CA GLY A 222 17.37 11.83 21.86
C GLY A 222 18.76 11.66 22.46
N TRP A 223 19.63 10.80 21.90
CA TRP A 223 21.02 10.66 22.36
C TRP A 223 21.96 11.81 21.97
N ALA A 224 21.66 12.56 20.90
CA ALA A 224 22.49 13.69 20.46
C ALA A 224 22.39 14.87 21.44
N GLU A 225 21.23 14.99 22.09
CA GLU A 225 20.94 16.01 23.09
C GLU A 225 21.61 15.72 24.45
N ILE A 226 22.07 14.49 24.69
CA ILE A 226 22.67 14.09 25.98
C ILE A 226 24.10 14.64 26.12
N HIS A 227 24.93 14.56 25.07
CA HIS A 227 26.34 14.95 25.15
C HIS A 227 26.94 15.24 23.77
N GLY A 228 27.87 16.19 23.67
CA GLY A 228 28.48 16.60 22.39
C GLY A 228 29.22 15.48 21.64
N VAL A 229 29.85 14.54 22.34
CA VAL A 229 30.47 13.34 21.73
C VAL A 229 29.42 12.43 21.10
N LEU A 230 28.26 12.27 21.75
CA LEU A 230 27.16 11.46 21.23
C LEU A 230 26.51 12.15 20.02
N ALA A 231 26.46 13.48 20.00
CA ALA A 231 26.01 14.23 18.83
C ALA A 231 26.88 13.97 17.59
N LEU A 232 28.21 13.87 17.74
CA LEU A 232 29.10 13.51 16.63
C LEU A 232 28.82 12.09 16.12
N LEU A 233 28.65 11.12 17.03
CA LEU A 233 28.30 9.75 16.66
C LEU A 233 26.90 9.65 16.03
N ALA A 234 25.96 10.48 16.46
CA ALA A 234 24.62 10.60 15.88
C ALA A 234 24.68 11.05 14.41
N ILE A 235 25.54 12.03 14.08
CA ILE A 235 25.77 12.46 12.70
C ILE A 235 26.30 11.29 11.86
N VAL A 236 27.24 10.50 12.39
CA VAL A 236 27.77 9.31 11.72
C VAL A 236 26.66 8.28 11.50
N ALA A 237 25.84 8.00 12.51
CA ALA A 237 24.70 7.08 12.40
C ALA A 237 23.71 7.51 11.30
N PHE A 238 23.41 8.81 11.20
CA PHE A 238 22.56 9.35 10.14
C PHE A 238 23.18 9.18 8.76
N LYS A 239 24.48 9.43 8.60
CA LYS A 239 25.18 9.25 7.32
C LYS A 239 25.20 7.79 6.87
N ILE A 240 25.43 6.85 7.80
CA ILE A 240 25.35 5.42 7.52
C ILE A 240 23.93 5.04 7.06
N ALA A 241 22.91 5.47 7.80
CA ALA A 241 21.51 5.22 7.44
C ALA A 241 21.16 5.80 6.06
N GLN A 242 21.63 7.02 5.73
CA GLN A 242 21.46 7.61 4.41
C GLN A 242 22.16 6.80 3.31
N GLY A 243 23.37 6.27 3.58
CA GLY A 243 24.09 5.40 2.64
C GLY A 243 23.33 4.10 2.36
N ILE A 244 22.82 3.44 3.41
CA ILE A 244 21.97 2.25 3.29
C ILE A 244 20.71 2.58 2.48
N GLN A 245 20.03 3.69 2.78
CA GLN A 245 18.86 4.14 2.02
C GLN A 245 19.18 4.43 0.57
N PHE A 246 20.32 5.02 0.27
CA PHE A 246 20.74 5.31 -1.10
C PHE A 246 20.84 4.03 -1.92
N VAL A 247 21.51 3.00 -1.39
CA VAL A 247 21.62 1.69 -2.03
C VAL A 247 20.24 1.05 -2.24
N LEU A 248 19.43 0.98 -1.18
CA LEU A 248 18.10 0.35 -1.26
C LEU A 248 17.13 1.12 -2.17
N ARG A 249 17.20 2.45 -2.21
CA ARG A 249 16.43 3.29 -3.15
C ARG A 249 16.82 3.04 -4.60
N GLY A 250 18.10 2.80 -4.87
CA GLY A 250 18.58 2.42 -6.19
C GLY A 250 17.91 1.14 -6.70
N VAL A 251 17.88 0.10 -5.86
CA VAL A 251 17.20 -1.17 -6.20
C VAL A 251 15.67 -0.99 -6.27
N TYR A 252 15.08 -0.23 -5.35
CA TYR A 252 13.66 0.06 -5.35
C TYR A 252 13.19 0.74 -6.63
N LYS A 253 13.99 1.62 -7.24
CA LYS A 253 13.66 2.24 -8.53
C LYS A 253 13.41 1.18 -9.62
N LEU A 254 14.18 0.10 -9.63
CA LEU A 254 14.03 -1.01 -10.58
C LEU A 254 12.77 -1.82 -10.31
N ILE A 255 12.47 -2.08 -9.03
CA ILE A 255 11.21 -2.73 -8.61
C ILE A 255 10.03 -1.88 -9.05
N ASN A 256 10.03 -0.58 -8.72
CA ASN A 256 8.92 0.31 -9.00
C ASN A 256 8.65 0.41 -10.52
N LEU A 257 9.69 0.51 -11.34
CA LEU A 257 9.53 0.53 -12.81
C LEU A 257 8.92 -0.76 -13.34
N SER A 258 9.40 -1.91 -12.87
CA SER A 258 8.88 -3.23 -13.26
C SER A 258 7.44 -3.41 -12.77
N TYR A 259 7.15 -2.96 -11.55
CA TYR A 259 5.81 -2.96 -10.95
C TYR A 259 4.84 -2.10 -11.75
N MET A 260 5.22 -0.89 -12.18
CA MET A 260 4.37 -0.04 -13.01
C MET A 260 4.00 -0.71 -14.34
N ALA A 261 4.92 -1.47 -14.94
CA ALA A 261 4.62 -2.23 -16.15
C ALA A 261 3.64 -3.38 -15.89
N LEU A 262 3.84 -4.13 -14.80
CA LEU A 262 2.90 -5.17 -14.37
C LEU A 262 1.52 -4.58 -14.04
N SER A 263 1.47 -3.42 -13.39
CA SER A 263 0.23 -2.74 -13.02
C SER A 263 -0.62 -2.44 -14.25
N ARG A 264 -0.03 -1.98 -15.35
CA ARG A 264 -0.79 -1.75 -16.60
C ARG A 264 -1.41 -3.05 -17.15
N GLU A 265 -0.69 -4.15 -17.10
CA GLU A 265 -1.24 -5.45 -17.51
C GLU A 265 -2.36 -5.93 -16.58
N MET A 266 -2.30 -5.58 -15.29
CA MET A 266 -3.40 -5.85 -14.34
C MET A 266 -4.65 -5.05 -14.68
N GLU A 267 -4.52 -3.77 -15.07
CA GLU A 267 -5.65 -2.94 -15.51
C GLU A 267 -6.34 -3.53 -16.75
N PHE A 268 -5.58 -3.88 -17.79
CA PHE A 268 -6.15 -4.46 -19.01
C PHE A 268 -6.87 -5.79 -18.75
N HIS A 269 -6.34 -6.59 -17.82
CA HIS A 269 -6.97 -7.86 -17.43
C HIS A 269 -8.26 -7.62 -16.64
N ALA A 270 -8.25 -6.68 -15.68
CA ALA A 270 -9.43 -6.27 -14.94
C ALA A 270 -10.53 -5.71 -15.86
N ASP A 271 -10.16 -4.88 -16.82
CA ASP A 271 -11.08 -4.36 -17.86
C ASP A 271 -11.67 -5.47 -18.72
N THR A 272 -10.87 -6.47 -19.08
CA THR A 272 -11.35 -7.61 -19.86
C THR A 272 -12.38 -8.42 -19.09
N ILE A 273 -12.18 -8.61 -17.79
CA ILE A 273 -13.15 -9.29 -16.91
C ILE A 273 -14.41 -8.45 -16.76
N ALA A 274 -14.26 -7.15 -16.48
CA ALA A 274 -15.39 -6.23 -16.37
C ALA A 274 -16.23 -6.21 -17.65
N ALA A 275 -15.59 -6.14 -18.81
CA ALA A 275 -16.24 -6.19 -20.11
C ALA A 275 -16.96 -7.53 -20.35
N SER A 276 -16.44 -8.65 -19.85
CA SER A 276 -17.07 -9.97 -19.98
C SER A 276 -18.34 -10.13 -19.13
N VAL A 277 -18.45 -9.39 -18.03
CA VAL A 277 -19.53 -9.54 -17.04
C VAL A 277 -20.58 -8.43 -17.15
N ALA A 278 -20.15 -7.21 -17.45
CA ALA A 278 -20.99 -6.02 -17.50
C ALA A 278 -21.05 -5.36 -18.89
N GLY A 279 -20.24 -5.80 -19.86
CA GLY A 279 -20.16 -5.20 -21.19
C GLY A 279 -19.27 -3.95 -21.24
N GLY A 280 -18.47 -3.83 -22.29
CA GLY A 280 -17.47 -2.75 -22.43
C GLY A 280 -18.07 -1.33 -22.46
N ASN A 281 -19.26 -1.15 -23.02
CA ASN A 281 -19.91 0.16 -23.09
C ASN A 281 -20.21 0.74 -21.70
N ASN A 282 -20.61 -0.10 -20.75
CA ASN A 282 -20.88 0.33 -19.37
C ASN A 282 -19.58 0.73 -18.67
N LEU A 283 -18.47 0.03 -18.92
CA LEU A 283 -17.16 0.41 -18.39
C LEU A 283 -16.69 1.75 -18.96
N VAL A 284 -16.74 1.94 -20.28
CA VAL A 284 -16.37 3.20 -20.94
C VAL A 284 -17.20 4.36 -20.40
N SER A 285 -18.52 4.20 -20.33
CA SER A 285 -19.41 5.25 -19.81
C SER A 285 -19.13 5.56 -18.33
N SER A 286 -18.87 4.53 -17.51
CA SER A 286 -18.54 4.70 -16.10
C SER A 286 -17.24 5.49 -15.90
N LEU A 287 -16.19 5.22 -16.69
CA LEU A 287 -14.91 5.93 -16.58
C LEU A 287 -15.09 7.43 -16.85
N SER A 288 -15.83 7.79 -17.90
CA SER A 288 -16.13 9.19 -18.21
C SER A 288 -16.95 9.86 -17.11
N ARG A 289 -17.96 9.18 -16.55
CA ARG A 289 -18.78 9.72 -15.46
C ARG A 289 -17.97 9.91 -14.17
N ILE A 290 -17.09 8.96 -13.84
CA ILE A 290 -16.24 9.03 -12.65
C ILE A 290 -15.31 10.25 -12.73
N GLU A 291 -14.71 10.52 -13.90
CA GLU A 291 -13.84 11.68 -14.10
C GLU A 291 -14.60 13.00 -13.88
N ILE A 292 -15.77 13.15 -14.50
CA ILE A 292 -16.62 14.33 -14.33
C ILE A 292 -17.05 14.48 -12.87
N ALA A 293 -17.53 13.41 -12.26
CA ALA A 293 -18.00 13.41 -10.88
C ALA A 293 -16.89 13.76 -9.87
N LYS A 294 -15.65 13.28 -10.10
CA LYS A 294 -14.48 13.69 -9.31
C LYS A 294 -14.24 15.20 -9.41
N GLY A 295 -14.30 15.77 -10.62
CA GLY A 295 -14.14 17.20 -10.86
C GLY A 295 -15.23 18.04 -10.17
N CYS A 296 -16.48 17.60 -10.26
CA CYS A 296 -17.62 18.23 -9.60
C CYS A 296 -17.47 18.18 -8.07
N MET A 297 -17.18 17.00 -7.50
CA MET A 297 -17.00 16.84 -6.06
C MET A 297 -15.86 17.70 -5.53
N ALA A 298 -14.71 17.70 -6.20
CA ALA A 298 -13.57 18.54 -5.82
C ALA A 298 -13.94 20.03 -5.84
N SER A 299 -14.63 20.48 -6.90
CA SER A 299 -15.10 21.88 -7.01
C SER A 299 -16.07 22.25 -5.89
N SER A 300 -17.03 21.37 -5.58
CA SER A 300 -18.00 21.59 -4.51
C SER A 300 -17.36 21.63 -3.13
N ILE A 301 -16.42 20.71 -2.84
CA ILE A 301 -15.67 20.70 -1.57
C ILE A 301 -14.82 21.97 -1.44
N ASN A 302 -14.12 22.37 -2.52
CA ASN A 302 -13.29 23.57 -2.50
C ASN A 302 -14.13 24.83 -2.22
N TYR A 303 -15.27 24.97 -2.90
CA TYR A 303 -16.20 26.07 -2.66
C TYR A 303 -16.75 26.06 -1.21
N ALA A 304 -17.15 24.89 -0.70
CA ALA A 304 -17.62 24.76 0.68
C ALA A 304 -16.53 25.15 1.68
N ASN A 305 -15.28 24.74 1.46
CA ASN A 305 -14.14 25.10 2.29
C ASN A 305 -13.84 26.61 2.25
N GLU A 306 -13.98 27.26 1.08
CA GLU A 306 -13.84 28.72 0.97
C GLU A 306 -14.93 29.46 1.75
N ARG A 307 -16.19 29.04 1.64
CA ARG A 307 -17.30 29.59 2.41
C ARG A 307 -17.13 29.36 3.91
N LEU A 308 -16.62 28.20 4.30
CA LEU A 308 -16.36 27.86 5.70
C LEU A 308 -15.29 28.79 6.31
N LYS A 309 -14.24 29.16 5.55
CA LYS A 309 -13.25 30.17 5.99
C LYS A 309 -13.86 31.54 6.25
N GLU A 310 -14.97 31.86 5.57
CA GLU A 310 -15.76 33.08 5.79
C GLU A 310 -16.81 32.91 6.91
N ASN A 311 -16.80 31.81 7.67
CA ASN A 311 -17.82 31.41 8.64
C ASN A 311 -19.24 31.32 8.05
N LYS A 312 -19.35 31.08 6.74
CA LYS A 312 -20.63 30.85 6.06
C LYS A 312 -20.88 29.36 5.96
N VAL A 313 -21.87 28.88 6.72
CA VAL A 313 -22.31 27.48 6.72
C VAL A 313 -23.74 27.41 6.20
N THR A 314 -24.07 26.34 5.49
CA THR A 314 -25.44 26.12 5.02
C THR A 314 -26.33 25.70 6.18
N SER A 315 -27.59 26.13 6.18
CA SER A 315 -28.56 25.83 7.26
C SER A 315 -29.01 24.37 7.34
N ASN A 316 -28.59 23.54 6.38
CA ASN A 316 -28.99 22.14 6.22
C ASN A 316 -27.87 21.14 6.54
N LEU A 317 -26.72 21.59 7.03
CA LEU A 317 -25.72 20.73 7.64
C LEU A 317 -25.99 20.68 9.16
N PRO A 318 -26.08 19.48 9.75
CA PRO A 318 -26.38 19.31 11.18
C PRO A 318 -25.29 19.83 12.11
#